data_AF-A0A9W3ZTX6-F1
#
_entry.id   AF-A0A9W3ZTX6-F1
#
_cell.length_a   1.000
_cell.length_b   1.000
_cell.length_c   1.000
_cell.angle_alpha   90.00
_cell.angle_beta   90.00
_cell.angle_gamma   90.00
#
_symmetry.space_group_name_H-M   'P 1'
#
loop_
_entity.id
_entity.type
_entity.pdbx_description
1 polymer ?
#
loop_
_entity_poly.entity_id
_entity_poly.type
_entity_poly.pdbx_seq_one_letter_code
_entity_poly.pdbx_strand_id
1 'polypeptide(L)'
;MSNFNGEKLTELRHLFGMTQGQVAELLDVDINKLIEIERSRIIPSFNQIQVLCKRFHVKPKYFYSESFVTSVVNPSYISFRY
;
A
#
# COMPACT_ATOMS: atom_id res chain seq x y z
N MET A 1 4.68 12.92 -13.30
CA MET A 1 4.55 11.44 -13.37
C MET A 1 4.06 10.98 -12.02
N SER A 2 2.97 10.23 -11.95
CA SER A 2 2.40 9.75 -10.68
C SER A 2 3.35 8.72 -10.05
N ASN A 3 3.93 9.04 -8.89
CA ASN A 3 4.79 8.13 -8.16
C ASN A 3 3.97 6.99 -7.55
N PHE A 4 4.57 5.81 -7.46
CA PHE A 4 4.00 4.68 -6.73
C PHE A 4 3.97 5.00 -5.24
N ASN A 5 2.81 4.84 -4.60
CA ASN A 5 2.64 5.05 -3.18
C ASN A 5 2.93 3.76 -2.41
N GLY A 6 4.10 3.69 -1.79
CA GLY A 6 4.55 2.58 -0.96
C GLY A 6 3.86 2.47 0.40
N GLU A 7 3.30 3.56 0.94
CA GLU A 7 2.54 3.53 2.19
C GLU A 7 1.26 2.70 2.02
N LYS A 8 0.61 2.82 0.86
CA LYS A 8 -0.55 1.96 0.51
C LYS A 8 -0.20 0.48 0.43
N LEU A 9 1.00 0.14 -0.03
CA LEU A 9 1.47 -1.24 0.02
C LEU A 9 1.68 -1.70 1.47
N THR A 10 2.21 -0.83 2.32
CA THR A 10 2.41 -1.08 3.75
C THR A 10 1.06 -1.34 4.44
N GLU A 11 0.07 -0.50 4.20
CA GLU A 11 -1.30 -0.66 4.71
C GLU A 11 -1.93 -2.00 4.29
N LEU A 12 -1.87 -2.33 2.99
CA LEU A 12 -2.38 -3.62 2.48
C LEU A 12 -1.64 -4.79 3.10
N ARG A 13 -0.31 -4.72 3.23
CA ARG A 13 0.49 -5.76 3.85
C ARG A 13 0.03 -5.99 5.30
N HIS A 14 -0.17 -4.93 6.08
CA HIS A 14 -0.67 -5.03 7.45
C HIS A 14 -2.10 -5.57 7.52
N LEU A 15 -3.00 -5.13 6.63
CA LEU A 15 -4.38 -5.59 6.55
C LEU A 15 -4.47 -7.11 6.29
N PHE A 16 -3.56 -7.64 5.48
CA PHE A 16 -3.47 -9.06 5.16
C PHE A 16 -2.60 -9.86 6.16
N GLY A 17 -2.09 -9.21 7.23
CA GLY A 17 -1.26 -9.87 8.24
C GLY A 17 0.08 -10.39 7.72
N MET A 18 0.60 -9.80 6.64
CA MET A 18 1.84 -10.26 5.99
C MET A 18 3.08 -9.56 6.55
N THR A 19 4.19 -10.29 6.63
CA THR A 19 5.51 -9.71 6.94
C THR A 19 6.16 -9.15 5.68
N GLN A 20 7.16 -8.29 5.86
CA GLN A 20 7.96 -7.80 4.73
C GLN A 20 8.64 -8.96 3.98
N GLY A 21 9.15 -9.98 4.68
CA GLY A 21 9.74 -11.18 4.05
C GLY A 21 8.77 -11.89 3.11
N GLN A 22 7.52 -12.07 3.53
CA GLN A 22 6.50 -12.75 2.71
C GLN A 22 6.13 -11.97 1.45
N VAL A 23 6.09 -10.63 1.51
CA VAL A 23 5.83 -9.80 0.32
C VAL A 23 7.07 -9.73 -0.56
N ALA A 24 8.27 -9.74 0.01
CA ALA A 24 9.52 -9.74 -0.74
C ALA A 24 9.67 -11.04 -1.55
N GLU A 25 9.36 -12.19 -0.93
CA GLU A 25 9.29 -13.50 -1.58
C GLU A 25 8.22 -13.53 -2.69
N LEU A 26 7.02 -12.98 -2.43
CA LEU A 26 5.96 -12.85 -3.44
C LEU A 26 6.41 -12.07 -4.68
N LEU A 27 7.27 -11.07 -4.50
CA LEU A 27 7.75 -10.21 -5.58
C LEU A 27 9.10 -10.65 -6.17
N ASP A 28 9.66 -11.74 -5.67
CA ASP A 28 11.00 -12.24 -6.01
C ASP A 28 12.06 -11.14 -5.86
N VAL A 29 12.08 -10.49 -4.69
CA VAL A 29 13.03 -9.43 -4.33
C VAL A 29 13.62 -9.63 -2.95
N ASP A 30 14.76 -8.98 -2.71
CA ASP A 30 15.32 -8.85 -1.38
C ASP A 30 14.44 -7.99 -0.46
N ILE A 31 14.46 -8.29 0.84
CA ILE A 31 13.69 -7.57 1.87
C ILE A 31 14.04 -6.08 1.88
N ASN A 32 15.32 -5.71 1.71
CA ASN A 32 15.73 -4.31 1.66
C ASN A 32 15.10 -3.59 0.47
N LYS A 33 14.97 -4.27 -0.67
CA LYS A 33 14.31 -3.70 -1.85
C LYS A 33 12.82 -3.48 -1.60
N LEU A 34 12.15 -4.39 -0.89
CA LEU A 34 10.77 -4.17 -0.47
C LEU A 34 10.64 -2.97 0.47
N ILE A 35 11.54 -2.82 1.45
CA ILE A 35 11.53 -1.66 2.37
C ILE A 35 11.64 -0.34 1.59
N GLU A 36 12.51 -0.28 0.59
CA GLU A 36 12.66 0.91 -0.25
C GLU A 36 11.45 1.15 -1.18
N ILE A 37 10.74 0.09 -1.59
CA ILE A 37 9.44 0.19 -2.28
C ILE A 37 8.37 0.76 -1.34
N GLU A 38 8.24 0.24 -0.12
CA GLU A 38 7.29 0.72 0.90
C GLU A 38 7.55 2.18 1.29
N ARG A 39 8.82 2.62 1.27
CA ARG A 39 9.22 4.02 1.47
C ARG A 39 9.04 4.90 0.24
N SER A 40 8.46 4.39 -0.85
CA SER A 40 8.28 5.09 -2.12
C SER A 40 9.59 5.61 -2.75
N ARG A 41 10.74 5.01 -2.42
CA ARG A 41 12.05 5.36 -2.99
C ARG A 41 12.35 4.61 -4.27
N ILE A 42 11.83 3.39 -4.38
CA ILE A 42 11.94 2.54 -5.56
C ILE A 42 10.54 2.24 -6.10
N ILE A 43 10.38 2.35 -7.41
CA ILE A 43 9.15 1.99 -8.11
C ILE A 43 9.25 0.50 -8.50
N PRO A 44 8.28 -0.34 -8.12
CA PRO A 44 8.23 -1.73 -8.56
C PRO A 44 8.00 -1.83 -10.07
N SER A 45 8.43 -2.93 -10.67
CA SER A 45 8.19 -3.17 -12.10
C SER A 45 6.71 -3.39 -12.41
N PHE A 46 6.31 -3.24 -13.67
CA PHE A 46 4.94 -3.50 -14.10
C PHE A 46 4.46 -4.91 -13.69
N ASN A 47 5.30 -5.93 -13.87
CA ASN A 47 4.97 -7.31 -13.50
C ASN A 47 4.77 -7.45 -11.98
N GLN A 48 5.64 -6.81 -11.18
CA GLN A 48 5.49 -6.80 -9.72
C GLN A 48 4.19 -6.13 -9.28
N ILE A 49 3.81 -5.02 -9.93
CA ILE A 49 2.53 -4.35 -9.67
C ILE A 49 1.36 -5.27 -10.01
N GLN A 50 1.41 -6.03 -11.11
CA GLN A 50 0.35 -7.00 -11.44
C GLN A 50 0.24 -8.10 -10.38
N VAL A 51 1.36 -8.60 -9.87
CA VAL A 51 1.37 -9.58 -8.77
C VAL A 51 0.72 -9.00 -7.51
N LEU A 52 1.07 -7.77 -7.12
CA LEU A 52 0.46 -7.07 -5.99
C LEU A 52 -1.05 -6.89 -6.18
N CYS A 53 -1.46 -6.43 -7.36
CA CYS A 53 -2.87 -6.25 -7.70
C CYS A 53 -3.66 -7.55 -7.58
N LYS A 54 -3.11 -8.65 -8.08
CA LYS A 54 -3.74 -9.97 -8.00
C LYS A 54 -3.80 -10.49 -6.56
N ARG A 55 -2.74 -10.30 -5.77
CA ARG A 55 -2.68 -10.77 -4.37
C ARG A 55 -3.63 -10.00 -3.46
N PHE A 56 -3.68 -8.67 -3.60
CA PHE A 56 -4.44 -7.80 -2.72
C PHE A 56 -5.83 -7.44 -3.26
N HIS A 57 -6.21 -7.99 -4.41
CA HIS A 57 -7.51 -7.73 -5.07
C HIS A 57 -7.77 -6.24 -5.33
N VAL A 58 -6.71 -5.49 -5.67
CA VAL A 58 -6.77 -4.06 -6.01
C VAL A 58 -6.44 -3.81 -7.47
N LYS A 59 -6.88 -2.67 -8.01
CA LYS A 59 -6.47 -2.21 -9.35
C LYS A 59 -5.17 -1.40 -9.25
N PRO A 60 -4.32 -1.34 -10.30
CA PRO A 60 -3.09 -0.56 -10.28
C PRO A 60 -3.29 0.90 -9.83
N LYS A 61 -4.41 1.52 -10.24
CA LYS A 61 -4.81 2.87 -9.85
C LYS A 61 -4.80 3.10 -8.33
N TYR A 62 -5.02 2.07 -7.52
CA TYR A 62 -4.96 2.15 -6.06
C TYR A 62 -3.60 2.68 -5.57
N PHE A 63 -2.49 2.17 -6.11
CA PHE A 63 -1.12 2.58 -5.74
C PHE A 63 -0.74 3.97 -6.27
N TYR A 64 -1.51 4.55 -7.17
CA TYR A 64 -1.24 5.85 -7.78
C TYR A 64 -2.29 6.91 -7.43
N SER A 65 -3.37 6.55 -6.72
CA SER A 65 -4.35 7.52 -6.28
C SER A 65 -3.88 8.23 -5.02
N GLU A 66 -4.30 9.47 -4.84
CA GLU A 66 -4.18 10.15 -3.56
C GLU A 66 -5.01 9.43 -2.49
N SER A 67 -4.66 9.62 -1.22
CA SER A 67 -5.47 9.10 -0.12
C SER A 67 -6.81 9.83 -0.14
N PHE A 68 -7.91 9.10 -0.31
CA PHE A 68 -9.26 9.67 -0.39
C PHE A 68 -9.82 10.03 0.98
N VAL A 69 -9.13 9.62 2.06
CA VAL A 69 -9.50 9.98 3.43
C VAL A 69 -8.95 11.38 3.70
N THR A 70 -9.70 12.40 3.31
CA THR A 70 -9.54 13.71 3.92
C THR A 70 -9.88 13.55 5.39
N SER A 71 -8.98 13.94 6.29
CA SER A 71 -9.17 13.94 7.74
C SER A 71 -10.22 14.97 8.20
N VAL A 72 -11.30 15.15 7.46
CA VAL A 72 -12.51 15.85 7.92
C VAL A 72 -13.30 14.89 8.79
N VAL A 73 -12.72 14.51 9.92
CA VAL A 73 -13.52 14.10 11.06
C VAL A 73 -14.19 15.37 11.55
N ASN A 74 -15.41 15.66 11.09
CA ASN A 74 -16.19 16.73 11.69
C ASN A 74 -16.68 16.22 13.05
N PRO A 75 -16.16 16.76 14.18
CA PRO A 75 -16.54 16.28 15.50
C PRO A 75 -18.04 16.42 15.77
N SER A 76 -18.73 17.29 15.02
CA SER A 76 -20.17 17.50 15.09
C SER A 76 -21.00 16.29 14.63
N TYR A 77 -20.40 15.36 13.88
CA TYR A 77 -21.04 14.09 13.47
C TYR A 77 -20.65 12.90 14.36
N ILE A 78 -19.78 13.12 15.36
CA ILE A 78 -19.46 12.09 16.35
C ILE A 78 -20.51 12.17 17.46
N SER A 79 -21.36 11.15 17.54
CA SER A 79 -22.20 10.92 18.70
C SER A 79 -21.32 10.46 19.86
N PHE A 80 -21.09 11.33 20.83
CA PHE A 80 -20.56 10.92 22.13
C PHE A 80 -21.68 10.22 22.89
N ARG A 81 -21.50 8.92 23.17
CA ARG A 81 -22.31 8.19 24.15
C ARG A 81 -21.67 8.45 25.51
N TYR A 82 -22.36 9.21 26.36
CA TYR A 82 -22.02 9.35 27.78
C TYR A 82 -22.64 8.20 28.57
#